data_AF-A0A2B4R7Y8-F1
#
_entry.id   AF-A0A2B4R7Y8-F1
#
_cell.length_a   1.000
_cell.length_b   1.000
_cell.length_c   1.000
_cell.angle_alpha   90.00
_cell.angle_beta   90.00
_cell.angle_gamma   90.00
#
_symmetry.space_group_name_H-M   'P 1'
#
loop_
_entity.id
_entity.type
_entity.pdbx_description
1 polymer ?
#
loop_
_entity_poly.entity_id
_entity_poly.type
_entity_poly.pdbx_seq_one_letter_code
_entity_poly.pdbx_strand_id
1 'polypeptide(L)'
;MGQFLSSAEVMWMTEVEGSPVMPEPEWAKPRDKNAPPTDNKSVIAALKKTAFVVGTALICFAAARNTITWHVERVWGASGDLWQGWWTKFHSLFGGDEFLLTVVGTNVVTIAVFWLFNAFYLFLDLTGWPKWVLQYKIQDGTNQPLDRKKLMRAVKLVLFNQIVVGGVFSVVLYPVYTRRGCSFGPELPSFQWVLFEIAIFTLVEEVGFYYSHRYMPIKSRF
;
A
#
# COMPACT_ATOMS: atom_id res chain seq x y z
N MET A 1 78.36 11.29 -73.83
CA MET A 1 78.70 12.73 -73.65
C MET A 1 77.74 13.52 -74.52
N GLY A 2 76.91 14.39 -73.93
CA GLY A 2 75.90 15.16 -74.68
C GLY A 2 74.71 15.69 -73.86
N GLN A 3 75.01 16.33 -72.72
CA GLN A 3 74.42 17.57 -72.17
C GLN A 3 72.95 18.01 -72.40
N PHE A 4 72.36 18.49 -71.28
CA PHE A 4 71.29 19.50 -71.10
C PHE A 4 69.79 19.12 -71.19
N LEU A 5 69.12 19.07 -70.02
CA LEU A 5 67.83 19.72 -69.71
C LEU A 5 67.90 20.14 -68.22
N SER A 6 68.27 21.40 -67.91
CA SER A 6 67.43 22.59 -67.64
C SER A 6 66.53 22.46 -66.41
N SER A 7 66.83 23.29 -65.40
CA SER A 7 66.30 23.34 -64.02
C SER A 7 64.78 23.50 -63.86
N ALA A 8 63.99 23.50 -64.94
CA ALA A 8 62.54 23.67 -64.91
C ALA A 8 61.77 22.35 -64.73
N GLU A 9 62.32 21.21 -65.16
CA GLU A 9 61.67 19.90 -64.98
C GLU A 9 61.80 19.37 -63.54
N VAL A 10 62.79 19.85 -62.79
CA VAL A 10 63.00 19.46 -61.39
C VAL A 10 61.93 20.07 -60.47
N MET A 11 61.31 21.18 -60.86
CA MET A 11 60.37 21.93 -60.00
C MET A 11 58.95 21.34 -59.98
N TRP A 12 58.55 20.57 -60.99
CA TRP A 12 57.24 19.88 -61.01
C TRP A 12 57.27 18.51 -60.32
N MET A 13 58.44 18.05 -59.88
CA MET A 13 58.62 16.79 -59.16
C MET A 13 58.64 16.95 -57.63
N THR A 14 58.51 18.17 -57.13
CA THR A 14 58.36 18.42 -55.69
C THR A 14 56.90 18.71 -55.40
N GLU A 15 56.31 17.95 -54.48
CA GLU A 15 55.02 18.22 -53.83
C GLU A 15 53.79 17.50 -54.42
N VAL A 16 53.83 16.16 -54.39
CA VAL A 16 52.63 15.37 -54.10
C VAL A 16 52.84 14.79 -52.69
N GLU A 17 52.32 15.51 -51.69
CA GLU A 17 52.29 15.06 -50.29
C GLU A 17 51.61 13.68 -50.19
N GLY A 18 52.28 12.75 -49.51
CA GLY A 18 51.79 11.39 -49.30
C GLY A 18 50.45 11.36 -48.57
N SER A 19 49.52 10.53 -49.06
CA SER A 19 48.25 10.27 -48.39
C SER A 19 48.48 9.71 -46.97
N PRO A 20 47.70 10.15 -45.95
CA PRO A 20 47.86 9.65 -44.59
C PRO A 20 47.51 8.15 -44.54
N VAL A 21 48.47 7.33 -44.11
CA VAL A 21 48.27 5.89 -43.92
C VAL A 21 47.27 5.69 -42.79
N MET A 22 46.05 5.26 -43.12
CA MET A 22 45.04 4.89 -42.13
C MET A 22 45.50 3.62 -41.39
N PRO A 23 45.54 3.60 -40.04
CA PRO A 23 45.93 2.40 -39.30
C PRO A 23 44.93 1.27 -39.57
N GLU A 24 45.48 0.09 -39.84
CA GLU A 24 44.71 -1.10 -40.21
C GLU A 24 43.71 -1.50 -39.09
N PRO A 25 42.43 -1.78 -39.42
CA PRO A 25 41.43 -2.10 -38.42
C PRO A 25 41.74 -3.44 -37.73
N GLU A 26 41.46 -3.54 -36.44
CA GLU A 26 41.79 -4.69 -35.58
C GLU A 26 41.38 -6.06 -36.17
N TRP A 27 40.28 -6.12 -36.91
CA TRP A 27 39.78 -7.36 -37.53
C TRP A 27 40.56 -7.81 -38.78
N ALA A 28 41.35 -6.93 -39.39
CA ALA A 28 42.13 -7.21 -40.59
C ALA A 28 43.56 -7.71 -40.28
N LYS A 29 44.03 -7.55 -39.04
CA LYS A 29 45.34 -8.07 -38.61
C LYS A 29 45.35 -9.61 -38.66
N PRO A 30 46.42 -10.25 -39.17
CA PRO A 30 46.53 -11.71 -39.19
C PRO A 30 46.50 -12.25 -37.76
N ARG A 31 45.65 -13.25 -37.52
CA ARG A 31 45.50 -13.89 -36.21
C ARG A 31 46.86 -14.32 -35.68
N ASP A 32 47.28 -13.75 -34.55
CA ASP A 32 48.56 -14.07 -33.92
C ASP A 32 48.62 -15.57 -33.63
N LYS A 33 49.54 -16.26 -34.31
CA LYS A 33 49.73 -17.71 -34.16
C LYS A 33 50.32 -18.08 -32.80
N ASN A 34 50.86 -17.09 -32.07
CA ASN A 34 51.45 -17.23 -30.74
C ASN A 34 50.55 -16.65 -29.63
N ALA A 35 49.30 -16.29 -29.93
CA ALA A 35 48.34 -15.90 -28.89
C ALA A 35 48.22 -17.03 -27.85
N PRO A 36 48.27 -16.73 -26.53
CA PRO A 36 48.17 -17.75 -25.51
C PRO A 36 46.86 -18.53 -25.69
N PRO A 37 46.87 -19.87 -25.54
CA PRO A 37 45.67 -20.68 -25.70
C PRO A 37 44.58 -20.16 -24.76
N THR A 38 43.33 -20.06 -25.24
CA THR A 38 42.19 -19.70 -24.39
C THR A 38 42.22 -20.57 -23.14
N ASP A 39 42.34 -19.93 -21.98
CA ASP A 39 42.50 -20.63 -20.71
C ASP A 39 41.17 -21.27 -20.32
N ASN A 40 40.91 -22.45 -20.88
CA ASN A 40 39.73 -23.26 -20.62
C ASN A 40 39.58 -23.55 -19.11
N LYS A 41 40.68 -23.55 -18.34
CA LYS A 41 40.64 -23.72 -16.87
C LYS A 41 40.06 -22.48 -16.21
N SER A 42 40.39 -21.28 -16.69
CA SER A 42 39.80 -20.02 -16.23
C SER A 42 38.30 -19.94 -16.54
N VAL A 43 37.87 -20.34 -17.74
CA VAL A 43 36.43 -20.38 -18.11
C VAL A 43 35.66 -21.38 -17.23
N ILE A 44 36.21 -22.58 -17.02
CA ILE A 44 35.60 -23.59 -16.14
C ILE A 44 35.56 -23.10 -14.68
N ALA A 45 36.59 -22.42 -14.20
CA ALA A 45 36.61 -21.84 -12.86
C ALA A 45 35.58 -20.72 -12.69
N ALA A 46 35.41 -19.86 -13.69
CA ALA A 46 34.39 -18.82 -13.71
C ALA A 46 32.98 -19.43 -13.70
N LEU A 47 32.72 -20.44 -14.54
CA LEU A 47 31.44 -21.16 -14.57
C LEU A 47 31.13 -21.81 -13.20
N LYS A 48 32.11 -22.45 -12.56
CA LYS A 48 31.95 -23.03 -11.22
C LYS A 48 31.60 -21.97 -10.17
N LYS A 49 32.29 -20.82 -10.19
CA LYS A 49 32.00 -19.70 -9.27
C LYS A 49 30.61 -19.12 -9.51
N THR A 50 30.24 -18.87 -10.77
CA THR A 50 28.90 -18.38 -11.12
C THR A 50 27.82 -19.38 -10.74
N ALA A 51 28.00 -20.66 -11.03
CA ALA A 51 27.06 -21.71 -10.64
C ALA A 51 26.92 -21.80 -9.11
N PHE A 52 28.01 -21.66 -8.37
CA PHE A 52 27.96 -21.61 -6.91
C PHE A 52 27.22 -20.38 -6.38
N VAL A 53 27.52 -19.18 -6.90
CA VAL A 53 26.84 -17.93 -6.50
C VAL A 53 25.35 -17.96 -6.86
N VAL A 54 25.01 -18.40 -8.07
CA VAL A 54 23.61 -18.51 -8.50
C VAL A 54 22.88 -19.59 -7.71
N GLY A 55 23.49 -20.76 -7.50
CA GLY A 55 22.90 -21.86 -6.74
C GLY A 55 22.65 -21.48 -5.28
N THR A 56 23.62 -20.86 -4.62
CA THR A 56 23.45 -20.36 -3.24
C THR A 56 22.40 -19.25 -3.18
N ALA A 57 22.37 -18.31 -4.12
CA ALA A 57 21.35 -17.28 -4.19
C ALA A 57 19.94 -17.86 -4.36
N LEU A 58 19.76 -18.88 -5.21
CA LEU A 58 18.48 -19.55 -5.41
C LEU A 58 18.02 -20.29 -4.14
N ILE A 59 18.93 -20.97 -3.44
CA ILE A 59 18.61 -21.65 -2.18
C ILE A 59 18.21 -20.61 -1.12
N CYS A 60 18.97 -19.52 -0.98
CA CYS A 60 18.63 -18.43 -0.06
C CYS A 60 17.27 -17.80 -0.40
N PHE A 61 16.98 -17.57 -1.68
CA PHE A 61 15.70 -17.03 -2.11
C PHE A 61 14.55 -18.01 -1.84
N ALA A 62 14.72 -19.29 -2.12
CA ALA A 62 13.72 -20.32 -1.83
C ALA A 62 13.45 -20.44 -0.33
N ALA A 63 14.51 -20.44 0.49
CA ALA A 63 14.40 -20.46 1.95
C ALA A 63 13.71 -19.20 2.47
N ALA A 64 14.08 -18.02 1.98
CA ALA A 64 13.45 -16.75 2.34
C ALA A 64 11.97 -16.74 1.97
N ARG A 65 11.63 -17.16 0.74
CA ARG A 65 10.24 -17.29 0.29
C ARG A 65 9.45 -18.20 1.23
N ASN A 66 9.96 -19.39 1.52
CA ASN A 66 9.28 -20.37 2.36
C ASN A 66 9.06 -19.86 3.79
N THR A 67 10.06 -19.18 4.36
CA THR A 67 9.95 -18.55 5.67
C THR A 67 8.91 -17.43 5.66
N ILE A 68 8.92 -16.55 4.64
CA ILE A 68 7.94 -15.47 4.52
C ILE A 68 6.53 -16.03 4.37
N THR A 69 6.31 -17.00 3.47
CA THR A 69 4.98 -17.61 3.27
C THR A 69 4.49 -18.25 4.55
N TRP A 70 5.36 -18.98 5.26
CA TRP A 70 5.01 -19.59 6.55
C TRP A 70 4.59 -18.55 7.60
N HIS A 71 5.34 -17.46 7.74
CA HIS A 71 4.98 -16.39 8.69
C HIS A 71 3.68 -15.69 8.31
N VAL A 72 3.47 -15.41 7.02
CA VAL A 72 2.25 -14.79 6.52
C VAL A 72 1.04 -15.68 6.78
N GLU A 73 1.11 -16.97 6.43
CA GLU A 73 0.06 -17.94 6.71
C GLU A 73 -0.23 -18.06 8.20
N ARG A 74 0.82 -18.07 9.04
CA ARG A 74 0.68 -18.14 10.50
C ARG A 74 -0.02 -16.91 11.06
N VAL A 75 0.34 -15.72 10.59
CA VAL A 75 -0.30 -14.46 10.99
C VAL A 75 -1.75 -14.44 10.51
N TRP A 76 -2.01 -14.89 9.28
CA TRP A 76 -3.35 -14.90 8.72
C TRP A 76 -4.29 -15.87 9.41
N GLY A 77 -3.81 -17.10 9.67
CA GLY A 77 -4.54 -18.10 10.42
C GLY A 77 -4.83 -17.62 11.84
N ALA A 78 -3.81 -17.10 12.54
CA ALA A 78 -4.01 -16.55 13.88
C ALA A 78 -5.01 -15.37 13.91
N SER A 79 -4.98 -14.51 12.89
CA SER A 79 -5.93 -13.40 12.77
C SER A 79 -7.36 -13.90 12.53
N GLY A 80 -7.52 -14.93 11.69
CA GLY A 80 -8.81 -15.60 11.48
C GLY A 80 -9.35 -16.25 12.76
N ASP A 81 -8.51 -16.98 13.48
CA ASP A 81 -8.90 -17.63 14.74
C ASP A 81 -9.30 -16.62 15.82
N LEU A 82 -8.54 -15.51 15.93
CA LEU A 82 -8.88 -14.42 16.85
C LEU A 82 -10.20 -13.76 16.46
N TRP A 83 -10.38 -13.43 15.17
CA TRP A 83 -11.58 -12.80 14.65
C TRP A 83 -12.82 -13.66 14.91
N GLN A 84 -12.77 -14.93 14.52
CA GLN A 84 -13.84 -15.89 14.75
C GLN A 84 -14.06 -16.11 16.26
N GLY A 85 -12.99 -16.20 17.05
CA GLY A 85 -13.10 -16.38 18.50
C GLY A 85 -13.79 -15.22 19.21
N TRP A 86 -13.51 -13.97 18.83
CA TRP A 86 -14.20 -12.80 19.34
C TRP A 86 -15.67 -12.78 18.92
N TRP A 87 -15.96 -13.11 17.65
CA TRP A 87 -17.32 -13.18 17.16
C TRP A 87 -18.14 -14.25 17.87
N THR A 88 -17.62 -15.47 18.02
CA THR A 88 -18.31 -16.55 18.72
C THR A 88 -18.64 -16.15 20.17
N LYS A 89 -17.72 -15.47 20.86
CA LYS A 89 -17.97 -14.93 22.21
C LYS A 89 -19.04 -13.85 22.21
N PHE A 90 -19.04 -12.97 21.20
CA PHE A 90 -20.05 -11.93 21.09
C PHE A 90 -21.41 -12.52 20.78
N HIS A 91 -21.51 -13.39 19.76
CA HIS A 91 -22.72 -14.09 19.34
C HIS A 91 -23.36 -14.89 20.49
N SER A 92 -22.53 -15.54 21.32
CA SER A 92 -23.03 -16.31 22.48
C SER A 92 -23.67 -15.44 23.56
N LEU A 93 -23.30 -14.15 23.68
CA LEU A 93 -23.98 -13.21 24.60
C LEU A 93 -25.44 -12.98 24.20
N PHE A 94 -25.77 -13.14 22.91
CA PHE A 94 -27.10 -12.94 22.36
C PHE A 94 -27.88 -14.26 22.24
N GLY A 95 -27.31 -15.38 22.67
CA GLY A 95 -28.00 -16.68 22.70
C GLY A 95 -28.46 -17.21 21.34
N GLY A 96 -27.89 -16.70 20.24
CA GLY A 96 -28.31 -17.04 18.88
C GLY A 96 -29.56 -16.33 18.37
N ASP A 97 -30.10 -15.35 19.11
CA ASP A 97 -31.18 -14.50 18.61
C ASP A 97 -30.62 -13.53 17.55
N GLU A 98 -30.85 -13.84 16.28
CA GLU A 98 -30.40 -13.02 15.15
C GLU A 98 -31.03 -11.62 15.16
N PHE A 99 -32.27 -11.48 15.64
CA PHE A 99 -32.92 -10.17 15.73
C PHE A 99 -32.24 -9.30 16.77
N LEU A 100 -32.04 -9.83 17.97
CA LEU A 100 -31.39 -9.11 19.07
C LEU A 100 -29.93 -8.79 18.72
N LEU A 101 -29.22 -9.72 18.08
CA LEU A 101 -27.87 -9.52 17.59
C LEU A 101 -27.78 -8.40 16.54
N THR A 102 -28.69 -8.41 15.56
CA THR A 102 -28.68 -7.42 14.45
C THR A 102 -29.15 -6.05 14.91
N VAL A 103 -30.19 -5.98 15.73
CA VAL A 103 -30.78 -4.71 16.15
C VAL A 103 -30.03 -4.13 17.34
N VAL A 104 -29.82 -4.90 18.41
CA VAL A 104 -29.19 -4.40 19.63
C VAL A 104 -27.68 -4.53 19.54
N GLY A 105 -27.17 -5.70 19.13
CA GLY A 105 -25.74 -5.96 19.06
C GLY A 105 -25.00 -4.98 18.16
N THR A 106 -25.48 -4.78 16.93
CA THR A 106 -24.89 -3.79 16.00
C THR A 106 -24.89 -2.38 16.58
N ASN A 107 -26.01 -1.90 17.13
CA ASN A 107 -26.08 -0.56 17.72
C ASN A 107 -25.14 -0.41 18.92
N VAL A 108 -25.06 -1.41 19.80
CA VAL A 108 -24.17 -1.37 20.97
C VAL A 108 -22.70 -1.27 20.53
N VAL A 109 -22.30 -2.08 19.55
CA VAL A 109 -20.92 -2.03 19.02
C VAL A 109 -20.64 -0.67 18.37
N THR A 110 -21.54 -0.17 17.53
CA THR A 110 -21.38 1.15 16.89
C THR A 110 -21.27 2.27 17.91
N ILE A 111 -22.12 2.27 18.94
CA ILE A 111 -22.10 3.26 20.03
C ILE A 111 -20.78 3.14 20.81
N ALA A 112 -20.37 1.93 21.19
CA ALA A 112 -19.15 1.71 21.96
C ALA A 112 -17.90 2.20 21.21
N VAL A 113 -17.76 1.84 19.92
CA VAL A 113 -16.65 2.27 19.08
C VAL A 113 -16.65 3.80 18.91
N PHE A 114 -17.82 4.38 18.62
CA PHE A 114 -17.97 5.83 18.49
C PHE A 114 -17.50 6.54 19.75
N TRP A 115 -18.00 6.15 20.92
CA TRP A 115 -17.65 6.80 22.18
C TRP A 115 -16.23 6.52 22.62
N LEU A 116 -15.66 5.35 22.33
CA LEU A 116 -14.26 5.05 22.66
C LEU A 116 -13.30 6.05 22.00
N PHE A 117 -13.42 6.24 20.69
CA PHE A 117 -12.56 7.16 19.96
C PHE A 117 -12.92 8.63 20.22
N ASN A 118 -14.21 8.98 20.21
CA ASN A 118 -14.61 10.36 20.46
C ASN A 118 -14.36 10.80 21.90
N ALA A 119 -14.49 9.93 22.90
CA ALA A 119 -14.12 10.26 24.27
C ALA A 119 -12.61 10.50 24.41
N PHE A 120 -11.79 9.73 23.68
CA PHE A 120 -10.34 9.97 23.63
C PHE A 120 -10.03 11.36 23.04
N TYR A 121 -10.62 11.72 21.90
CA TYR A 121 -10.45 13.05 21.31
C TYR A 121 -11.00 14.17 22.20
N LEU A 122 -12.19 13.99 22.77
CA LEU A 122 -12.78 14.93 23.73
C LEU A 122 -11.92 15.09 24.98
N PHE A 123 -11.28 14.03 25.45
CA PHE A 123 -10.35 14.10 26.58
C PHE A 123 -9.12 14.94 26.24
N LEU A 124 -8.55 14.78 25.04
CA LEU A 124 -7.46 15.63 24.55
C LEU A 124 -7.91 17.10 24.42
N ASP A 125 -9.13 17.34 23.93
CA ASP A 125 -9.70 18.67 23.73
C ASP A 125 -10.03 19.39 25.05
N LEU A 126 -10.51 18.66 26.06
CA LEU A 126 -10.86 19.20 27.37
C LEU A 126 -9.63 19.42 28.24
N THR A 127 -8.67 18.50 28.21
CA THR A 127 -7.46 18.57 29.04
C THR A 127 -6.40 19.48 28.44
N GLY A 128 -6.36 19.62 27.10
CA GLY A 128 -5.33 20.40 26.41
C GLY A 128 -3.92 19.87 26.64
N TRP A 129 -3.80 18.59 27.00
CA TRP A 129 -2.55 17.92 27.30
C TRP A 129 -2.49 16.59 26.55
N PRO A 130 -1.35 16.22 25.95
CA PRO A 130 -0.08 16.95 25.94
C PRO A 130 0.04 18.01 24.83
N LYS A 131 0.74 19.12 25.12
CA LYS A 131 0.85 20.31 24.23
C LYS A 131 1.43 20.01 22.84
N TRP A 132 2.23 18.95 22.70
CA TRP A 132 2.78 18.52 21.40
C TRP A 132 1.73 17.92 20.46
N VAL A 133 0.56 17.52 20.95
CA VAL A 133 -0.55 17.04 20.09
C VAL A 133 -1.34 18.20 19.51
N LEU A 134 -1.46 19.29 20.28
CA LEU A 134 -2.23 20.47 19.88
C LEU A 134 -1.69 21.14 18.62
N GLN A 135 -0.38 21.07 18.35
CA GLN A 135 0.25 21.64 17.14
C GLN A 135 -0.14 20.93 15.83
N TYR A 136 -0.77 19.75 15.90
CA TYR A 136 -1.24 19.00 14.73
C TYR A 136 -2.74 19.16 14.48
N LYS A 137 -3.43 20.04 15.21
CA LYS A 137 -4.84 20.33 14.96
C LYS A 137 -4.99 21.12 13.66
N ILE A 138 -5.86 20.63 12.79
CA ILE A 138 -6.18 21.28 11.51
C ILE A 138 -7.00 22.58 11.71
N GLN A 139 -7.64 22.75 12.88
CA GLN A 139 -8.43 23.94 13.24
C GLN A 139 -7.88 24.60 14.51
N ASP A 140 -6.87 25.46 14.35
CA ASP A 140 -6.32 26.25 15.45
C ASP A 140 -7.32 27.33 15.91
N GLY A 141 -7.54 27.43 17.23
CA GLY A 141 -8.28 28.53 17.85
C GLY A 141 -9.81 28.49 17.78
N THR A 142 -10.44 27.54 17.08
CA THR A 142 -11.90 27.44 17.05
C THR A 142 -12.43 26.70 18.29
N ASN A 143 -13.33 27.32 19.06
CA ASN A 143 -13.98 26.76 20.25
C ASN A 143 -13.04 26.33 21.41
N GLN A 144 -11.94 27.06 21.64
CA GLN A 144 -11.12 26.90 22.85
C GLN A 144 -11.29 28.11 23.78
N PRO A 145 -11.58 27.92 25.09
CA PRO A 145 -11.93 26.66 25.73
C PRO A 145 -13.32 26.17 25.31
N LEU A 146 -13.48 24.84 25.25
CA LEU A 146 -14.73 24.21 24.83
C LEU A 146 -15.88 24.58 25.79
N ASP A 147 -16.93 25.20 25.26
CA ASP A 147 -18.12 25.54 26.05
C ASP A 147 -18.83 24.26 26.51
N ARG A 148 -18.71 23.97 27.81
CA ARG A 148 -19.29 22.79 28.45
C ARG A 148 -20.81 22.69 28.24
N LYS A 149 -21.53 23.81 28.15
CA LYS A 149 -22.99 23.79 27.92
C LYS A 149 -23.32 23.33 26.50
N LYS A 150 -22.56 23.82 25.51
CA LYS A 150 -22.68 23.37 24.11
C LYS A 150 -22.26 21.92 23.95
N LEU A 151 -21.18 21.50 24.60
CA LEU A 151 -20.75 20.10 24.61
C LEU A 151 -21.84 19.19 25.18
N MET A 152 -22.39 19.50 26.36
CA MET A 152 -23.43 18.66 26.97
C MET A 152 -24.71 18.61 26.12
N ARG A 153 -25.06 19.72 25.45
CA ARG A 153 -26.16 19.73 24.49
C ARG A 153 -25.86 18.81 23.29
N ALA A 154 -24.65 18.86 22.74
CA ALA A 154 -24.23 18.00 21.63
C ALA A 154 -24.23 16.52 22.03
N VAL A 155 -23.66 16.18 23.20
CA VAL A 155 -23.64 14.81 23.75
C VAL A 155 -25.06 14.26 23.89
N LYS A 156 -25.99 15.04 24.46
CA LYS A 156 -27.40 14.62 24.58
C LYS A 156 -28.05 14.38 23.23
N LEU A 157 -27.79 15.25 22.25
CA LEU A 157 -28.32 15.09 20.89
C LEU A 157 -27.76 13.84 20.21
N VAL A 158 -26.45 13.59 20.33
CA VAL A 158 -25.81 12.40 19.77
C VAL A 158 -26.37 11.12 20.39
N LEU A 159 -26.52 11.08 21.72
CA LEU A 159 -27.12 9.92 22.40
C LEU A 159 -28.57 9.71 21.97
N PHE A 160 -29.37 10.79 21.86
CA PHE A 160 -30.74 10.69 21.37
C PHE A 160 -30.78 10.14 19.93
N ASN A 161 -29.92 10.66 19.04
CA ASN A 161 -29.85 10.19 17.66
C ASN A 161 -29.41 8.72 17.58
N GLN A 162 -28.39 8.32 18.34
CA GLN A 162 -27.90 6.94 18.32
C GLN A 162 -28.95 5.95 18.86
N ILE A 163 -29.59 6.28 19.99
CA ILE A 163 -30.54 5.37 20.63
C ILE A 163 -31.88 5.35 19.90
N VAL A 164 -32.45 6.52 19.60
CA VAL A 164 -33.80 6.62 19.04
C VAL A 164 -33.76 6.48 17.53
N VAL A 165 -33.00 7.32 16.83
CA VAL A 165 -32.96 7.28 15.36
C VAL A 165 -32.26 6.02 14.87
N GLY A 166 -31.08 5.71 15.42
CA GLY A 166 -30.33 4.50 15.09
C GLY A 166 -31.12 3.23 15.42
N GLY A 167 -31.67 3.14 16.63
CA GLY A 167 -32.50 2.00 17.05
C GLY A 167 -33.73 1.78 16.15
N VAL A 168 -34.52 2.84 15.89
CA VAL A 168 -35.69 2.75 14.99
C VAL A 168 -35.27 2.33 13.58
N PHE A 169 -34.19 2.91 13.06
CA PHE A 169 -33.69 2.58 11.73
C PHE A 169 -33.26 1.12 11.63
N SER A 170 -32.57 0.58 12.65
CA SER A 170 -32.18 -0.83 12.70
C SER A 170 -33.37 -1.78 12.74
N VAL A 171 -34.43 -1.45 13.49
CA VAL A 171 -35.67 -2.25 13.51
C VAL A 171 -36.35 -2.24 12.15
N VAL A 172 -36.45 -1.08 11.51
CA VAL A 172 -37.08 -0.93 10.19
C VAL A 172 -36.29 -1.65 9.10
N LEU A 173 -34.96 -1.65 9.18
CA LEU A 173 -34.10 -2.31 8.20
C LEU A 173 -33.97 -3.82 8.41
N TYR A 174 -34.20 -4.34 9.61
CA TYR A 174 -34.15 -5.78 9.87
C TYR A 174 -34.91 -6.64 8.83
N PRO A 175 -36.19 -6.38 8.49
CA PRO A 175 -36.90 -7.16 7.47
C PRO A 175 -36.29 -7.03 6.06
N VAL A 176 -35.61 -5.93 5.76
CA VAL A 176 -34.90 -5.75 4.49
C VAL A 176 -33.68 -6.68 4.45
N TYR A 177 -32.92 -6.77 5.54
CA TYR A 177 -31.79 -7.68 5.66
C TYR A 177 -32.21 -9.14 5.55
N THR A 178 -33.27 -9.54 6.27
CA THR A 178 -33.80 -10.91 6.19
C THR A 178 -34.27 -11.25 4.77
N ARG A 179 -34.94 -10.32 4.07
CA ARG A 179 -35.38 -10.52 2.68
C ARG A 179 -34.23 -10.63 1.67
N ARG A 180 -33.10 -9.97 1.93
CA ARG A 180 -31.90 -10.12 1.10
C ARG A 180 -31.14 -11.42 1.37
N GLY A 181 -31.56 -12.22 2.36
CA GLY A 181 -30.88 -13.45 2.74
C GLY A 181 -29.60 -13.21 3.54
N CYS A 182 -29.45 -12.05 4.19
CA CYS A 182 -28.34 -11.80 5.10
C CYS A 182 -28.56 -12.60 6.39
N SER A 183 -27.80 -13.69 6.57
CA SER A 183 -27.80 -14.46 7.82
C SER A 183 -26.69 -13.95 8.74
N PHE A 184 -27.04 -13.63 9.99
CA PHE A 184 -26.07 -13.27 11.04
C PHE A 184 -25.64 -14.53 11.80
N GLY A 185 -25.07 -15.46 11.04
CA GLY A 185 -24.67 -16.77 11.54
C GLY A 185 -23.46 -16.72 12.49
N PRO A 186 -23.20 -17.83 13.19
CA PRO A 186 -22.03 -17.95 14.06
C PRO A 186 -20.71 -18.02 13.28
N GLU A 187 -20.72 -18.35 11.99
CA GLU A 187 -19.52 -18.37 11.15
C GLU A 187 -19.36 -17.04 10.40
N LEU A 188 -18.19 -16.41 10.55
CA LEU A 188 -17.86 -15.20 9.81
C LEU A 188 -17.16 -15.52 8.49
N PRO A 189 -17.25 -14.62 7.49
CA PRO A 189 -16.39 -14.68 6.32
C PRO A 189 -14.92 -14.70 6.72
N SER A 190 -14.08 -15.24 5.83
CA SER A 190 -12.64 -15.29 6.08
C SER A 190 -12.09 -13.89 6.36
N PHE A 191 -11.09 -13.79 7.24
CA PHE A 191 -10.48 -12.51 7.60
C PHE A 191 -9.97 -11.73 6.37
N GLN A 192 -9.46 -12.46 5.38
CA GLN A 192 -9.04 -11.97 4.07
C GLN A 192 -10.18 -11.27 3.32
N TRP A 193 -11.36 -11.91 3.31
CA TRP A 193 -12.53 -11.40 2.61
C TRP A 193 -13.05 -10.12 3.26
N VAL A 194 -13.11 -10.07 4.59
CA VAL A 194 -13.52 -8.87 5.32
C VAL A 194 -12.60 -7.69 5.03
N LEU A 195 -11.27 -7.90 5.00
CA LEU A 195 -10.33 -6.83 4.64
C LEU A 195 -10.51 -6.35 3.20
N PHE A 196 -10.79 -7.27 2.27
CA PHE A 196 -11.10 -6.93 0.89
C PHE A 196 -12.38 -6.10 0.79
N GLU A 197 -13.45 -6.50 1.48
CA GLU A 197 -14.71 -5.76 1.54
C GLU A 197 -14.52 -4.35 2.11
N ILE A 198 -13.76 -4.20 3.21
CA ILE A 198 -13.42 -2.89 3.77
C ILE A 198 -12.70 -2.03 2.73
N ALA A 199 -11.70 -2.58 2.04
CA ALA A 199 -10.97 -1.84 1.01
C ALA A 199 -11.88 -1.36 -0.13
N ILE A 200 -12.77 -2.23 -0.62
CA ILE A 200 -13.74 -1.86 -1.66
C ILE A 200 -14.72 -0.81 -1.15
N PHE A 201 -15.29 -0.99 0.05
CA PHE A 201 -16.25 -0.04 0.61
C PHE A 201 -15.61 1.33 0.86
N THR A 202 -14.38 1.40 1.36
CA THR A 202 -13.66 2.66 1.51
C THR A 202 -13.42 3.35 0.15
N LEU A 203 -13.07 2.61 -0.89
CA LEU A 203 -12.91 3.19 -2.24
C LEU A 203 -14.24 3.72 -2.79
N VAL A 204 -15.32 2.96 -2.62
CA VAL A 204 -16.66 3.39 -3.06
C VAL A 204 -17.12 4.62 -2.27
N GLU A 205 -16.88 4.65 -0.97
CA GLU A 205 -17.18 5.81 -0.11
C GLU A 205 -16.43 7.05 -0.57
N GLU A 206 -15.12 6.94 -0.84
CA GLU A 206 -14.29 8.06 -1.31
C GLU A 206 -14.80 8.61 -2.65
N VAL A 207 -15.13 7.73 -3.61
CA VAL A 207 -15.69 8.11 -4.91
C VAL A 207 -17.08 8.75 -4.75
N GLY A 208 -17.93 8.13 -3.94
CA GLY A 208 -19.27 8.63 -3.64
C GLY A 208 -19.23 10.01 -2.98
N PHE A 209 -18.30 10.21 -2.04
CA PHE A 209 -18.06 11.49 -1.39
C PHE A 209 -17.57 12.55 -2.38
N TYR A 210 -16.59 12.22 -3.22
CA TYR A 210 -16.07 13.12 -4.25
C TYR A 210 -17.18 13.65 -5.15
N TYR A 211 -18.02 12.76 -5.68
CA TYR A 211 -19.12 13.16 -6.57
C TYR A 211 -20.25 13.86 -5.83
N SER A 212 -20.58 13.42 -4.62
CA SER A 212 -21.56 14.11 -3.76
C SER A 212 -21.13 15.56 -3.52
N HIS A 213 -19.86 15.79 -3.21
CA HIS A 213 -19.31 17.13 -3.01
C HIS A 213 -19.26 17.95 -4.32
N ARG A 214 -18.94 17.30 -5.44
CA ARG A 214 -18.86 17.96 -6.76
C ARG A 214 -20.21 18.42 -7.28
N TYR A 215 -21.27 17.64 -7.06
CA TYR A 215 -22.58 17.86 -7.68
C TYR A 215 -23.65 18.38 -6.73
N MET A 216 -23.46 18.32 -5.41
CA MET A 216 -24.29 19.06 -4.47
C MET A 216 -23.63 20.40 -4.15
N PRO A 217 -24.03 21.50 -4.81
CA PRO A 217 -23.65 22.84 -4.37
C PRO A 217 -24.32 23.11 -3.02
N ILE A 218 -23.70 22.65 -1.94
CA ILE A 218 -24.02 23.10 -0.59
C ILE A 218 -23.60 24.55 -0.56
N LYS A 219 -24.56 25.44 -0.78
CA LYS A 219 -24.42 26.87 -0.54
C LYS A 219 -24.09 27.00 0.95
N SER A 220 -22.81 27.23 1.26
CA SER A 220 -22.32 27.43 2.61
C SER A 220 -23.01 28.66 3.22
N ARG A 221 -24.14 28.44 3.87
CA ARG A 221 -24.65 29.30 4.94
C ARG A 221 -24.38 28.58 6.25
N PHE A 222 -23.16 28.70 6.72
CA PHE A 222 -22.83 28.65 8.13
C PHE A 222 -22.11 29.95 8.47
#